data_AF-A0A971XEI1-F1
#
_entry.id   AF-A0A971XEI1-F1
#
_cell.length_a   1.000
_cell.length_b   1.000
_cell.length_c   1.000
_cell.angle_alpha   90.00
_cell.angle_beta   90.00
_cell.angle_gamma   90.00
#
_symmetry.space_group_name_H-M   'P 1'
#
loop_
_entity.id
_entity.type
_entity.pdbx_description
1 polymer ?
#
loop_
_entity_poly.entity_id
_entity_poly.type
_entity_poly.pdbx_seq_one_letter_code
_entity_poly.pdbx_strand_id
1 'polypeptide(L)' 'MGKNINWDLEDVYIAQALNYLEAYNIKIGLLINFVATSLAFHRLTNKKFTP' A
#
# COMPACT_ATOMS: atom_id res chain seq x y z
N MET A 1 -9.34 16.84 24.70
CA MET A 1 -10.22 16.32 23.62
C MET A 1 -9.33 15.65 22.59
N GLY A 2 -8.86 14.44 22.91
CA GLY A 2 -7.96 13.68 22.04
C GLY A 2 -8.74 13.15 20.86
N LYS A 3 -8.40 13.60 19.65
CA LYS A 3 -8.94 12.99 18.44
C LYS A 3 -8.42 11.56 18.38
N ASN A 4 -9.33 10.58 18.50
CA ASN A 4 -9.07 9.22 18.03
C ASN A 4 -8.84 9.32 16.52
N ILE A 5 -7.58 9.45 16.13
CA ILE A 5 -7.16 9.42 14.74
C ILE A 5 -7.11 7.96 14.29
N ASN A 6 -8.28 7.36 14.07
CA ASN A 6 -8.38 6.20 13.18
C ASN A 6 -8.21 6.72 11.74
N TRP A 7 -6.99 7.15 11.39
CA TRP A 7 -6.55 6.97 10.03
C TRP A 7 -6.40 5.46 9.92
N ASP A 8 -7.25 4.80 9.13
CA ASP A 8 -7.06 3.37 8.86
C ASP A 8 -5.67 3.24 8.25
N LEU A 9 -4.71 2.76 9.07
CA LEU A 9 -3.29 2.75 8.73
C LEU A 9 -3.07 2.00 7.41
N GLU A 10 -3.94 1.06 7.11
CA GLU A 10 -4.03 0.32 5.85
C GLU A 10 -4.14 1.23 4.62
N ASP A 11 -5.04 2.21 4.62
CA ASP A 11 -5.21 3.13 3.48
C ASP A 11 -3.96 3.97 3.25
N VAL A 12 -3.32 4.40 4.35
CA VAL A 12 -2.05 5.15 4.30
C VAL A 12 -0.93 4.29 3.72
N TYR A 13 -0.81 3.03 4.14
CA TYR A 13 0.19 2.11 3.59
C TYR A 13 -0.05 1.78 2.12
N ILE A 14 -1.31 1.60 1.69
CA ILE A 14 -1.66 1.38 0.29
C ILE A 14 -1.28 2.60 -0.55
N ALA A 15 -1.61 3.81 -0.10
CA ALA A 15 -1.25 5.04 -0.80
C ALA A 15 0.28 5.20 -0.94
N GLN A 16 1.04 4.92 0.12
CA GLN A 16 2.50 4.96 0.07
C GLN A 16 3.06 3.93 -0.91
N ALA A 17 2.58 2.68 -0.87
CA ALA A 17 3.02 1.62 -1.76
C ALA A 17 2.73 1.95 -3.24
N LEU A 18 1.57 2.53 -3.55
CA LEU A 18 1.25 3.02 -4.89
C LEU A 18 2.22 4.12 -5.35
N ASN A 19 2.56 5.07 -4.48
CA ASN A 19 3.53 6.12 -4.80
C ASN A 19 4.92 5.54 -5.13
N TYR A 20 5.36 4.49 -4.43
CA TYR A 20 6.61 3.81 -4.77
C TYR A 20 6.55 3.12 -6.14
N LEU A 21 5.43 2.44 -6.46
CA LEU A 21 5.28 1.84 -7.80
C LEU A 21 5.31 2.89 -8.91
N GLU A 22 4.70 4.06 -8.68
CA GLU A 22 4.75 5.19 -9.61
C GLU A 22 6.18 5.75 -9.75
N ALA A 23 6.86 6.03 -8.64
CA ALA A 23 8.21 6.63 -8.64
C ALA A 23 9.26 5.76 -9.34
N TYR A 24 9.13 4.44 -9.23
CA TYR A 24 10.06 3.49 -9.85
C TYR A 24 9.55 2.91 -11.18
N ASN A 25 8.41 3.39 -11.69
CA ASN A 25 7.76 2.87 -12.89
C ASN A 25 7.63 1.33 -12.89
N ILE A 26 7.17 0.77 -11.77
CA ILE A 26 6.94 -0.67 -11.59
C ILE A 26 5.46 -0.97 -11.85
N LYS A 27 5.16 -1.98 -12.68
CA LYS A 27 3.78 -2.32 -13.09
C LYS A 27 2.92 -2.91 -11.96
N ILE A 28 3.49 -3.82 -11.18
CA ILE A 28 2.79 -4.61 -10.15
C ILE A 28 3.63 -4.65 -8.88
N GLY A 29 2.98 -4.44 -7.74
CA GLY A 29 3.58 -4.59 -6.42
C GLY A 29 2.77 -5.53 -5.52
N LEU A 30 3.42 -6.05 -4.48
CA LEU A 30 2.82 -6.87 -3.44
C LEU A 30 3.11 -6.24 -2.08
N LEU A 31 2.07 -5.77 -1.38
CA LEU A 31 2.16 -5.27 -0.01
C LEU A 31 1.78 -6.41 0.93
N ILE A 32 2.72 -6.87 1.77
CA ILE A 32 2.51 -8.02 2.68
C ILE A 32 2.47 -7.50 4.12
N ASN A 33 1.47 -7.93 4.90
CA ASN A 33 1.41 -7.68 6.32
C ASN A 33 2.09 -8.84 7.08
N PHE A 34 3.29 -8.60 7.60
CA PHE A 34 4.08 -9.60 8.33
C PHE A 34 3.70 -9.76 9.81
N VAL A 35 2.80 -8.92 10.33
CA VAL A 35 2.39 -8.94 11.75
C VAL A 35 1.06 -9.67 11.93
N ALA A 36 0.33 -9.94 10.85
CA ALA A 36 -0.93 -10.66 10.89
C ALA A 36 -0.73 -12.16 11.24
N THR A 37 -1.72 -12.75 11.93
CA THR A 37 -1.74 -14.17 12.32
C THR A 37 -1.75 -15.13 11.12
N SER A 38 -2.15 -14.64 9.95
CA SER A 38 -2.15 -15.36 8.69
C SER A 38 -1.62 -14.46 7.58
N LEU A 39 -1.28 -15.06 6.44
CA LEU A 39 -0.81 -14.32 5.26
C LEU A 39 -1.91 -13.34 4.81
N ALA A 40 -1.65 -12.05 5.01
CA ALA A 40 -2.47 -10.96 4.51
C ALA A 40 -1.63 -10.11 3.56
N PHE A 41 -2.16 -9.84 2.37
CA PHE A 41 -1.47 -9.04 1.36
C PHE A 41 -2.43 -8.28 0.44
N HIS A 42 -1.94 -7.20 -0.16
CA HIS A 42 -2.59 -6.49 -1.26
C HIS A 42 -1.73 -6.60 -2.52
N ARG A 43 -2.35 -7.02 -3.61
CA ARG A 43 -1.76 -6.87 -4.94
C ARG A 43 -2.09 -5.49 -5.48
N LEU A 44 -1.07 -4.70 -5.76
CA LEU A 44 -1.20 -3.32 -6.24
C LEU A 44 -0.84 -3.25 -7.73
N THR A 45 -1.57 -2.42 -8.47
CA THR A 45 -1.30 -2.18 -9.90
C THR A 45 -1.06 -0.70 -10.13
N ASN A 46 0.09 -0.36 -10.73
CA ASN A 46 0.40 1.01 -11.11
C ASN A 46 -0.35 1.37 -12.40
N LYS A 47 -1.34 2.27 -12.29
CA LYS A 47 -2.13 2.73 -13.44
C LYS A 47 -1.36 3.66 -14.38
N LYS A 48 -0.23 4.19 -13.94
CA LYS A 48 0.64 5.11 -14.69
C LYS A 48 1.88 4.43 -15.26
N PHE A 49 1.98 3.10 -15.18
CA PHE A 49 3.11 2.35 -15.71
C PHE A 49 3.28 2.58 -17.22
N THR A 50 4.48 2.96 -17.63
CA THR A 50 4.89 3.11 -19.03
C THR A 50 5.99 2.09 -19.34
N PRO A 51 5.79 1.11 -20.25
CA PRO A 51 6.75 0.04 -20.54
C PRO A 51 8.11 0.51 -21.04
#